data_AF-A0A136JGX9-F1
#
_entry.id   AF-A0A136JGX9-F1
#
_cell.length_a   1.000
_cell.length_b   1.000
_cell.length_c   1.000
_cell.angle_alpha   90.00
_cell.angle_beta   90.00
_cell.angle_gamma   90.00
#
_symmetry.space_group_name_H-M   'P 1'
#
loop_
_entity.id
_entity.type
_entity.pdbx_description
1 polymer ?
#
loop_
_entity_poly.entity_id
_entity_poly.type
_entity_poly.pdbx_seq_one_letter_code
_entity_poly.pdbx_strand_id
1 'polypeptide(L)'
;MVAYFPSLSDSLRAWAQAQTVFFIASAPTHGKHVNVSPKGYTDGTFKILGPNLCAYVDRTGSGNETISHIYENGRATLMFCSFGSQPRIMRLFCRGRVIEWDSLEFQPFLSDTMKLEKVDAARAIIVLDIIKVQTSCGYAVPRIRQTALDNSAVGAVAPQCSSLSENLSPLEERLAKEKNDIGVAAFEERPTLKFFNSKREREGTAHDYQNEMNTSSLDGLPGLRAARRDTGENLLVGDRICLQSTRYMGKGSVMFVC
;
A
#
# COMPACT_ATOMS: atom_id res chain seq x y z
N MET A 1 -25.80 3.24 -2.60
CA MET A 1 -26.01 3.35 -1.14
C MET A 1 -24.70 3.02 -0.43
N VAL A 2 -24.41 3.65 0.71
CA VAL A 2 -23.26 3.29 1.54
C VAL A 2 -23.59 2.05 2.36
N ALA A 3 -22.69 1.08 2.43
CA ALA A 3 -22.82 -0.10 3.29
C ALA A 3 -21.56 -0.32 4.12
N TYR A 4 -21.71 -0.91 5.29
CA TYR A 4 -20.62 -1.21 6.22
C TYR A 4 -20.63 -2.68 6.59
N PHE A 5 -19.44 -3.27 6.70
CA PHE A 5 -19.25 -4.67 7.06
C PHE A 5 -18.14 -4.79 8.12
N PRO A 6 -18.23 -5.77 9.03
CA PRO A 6 -17.16 -6.05 9.99
C PRO A 6 -15.92 -6.66 9.32
N SER A 7 -16.06 -7.26 8.14
CA SER A 7 -14.99 -7.98 7.45
C SER A 7 -15.22 -8.06 5.94
N LEU A 8 -14.19 -8.47 5.20
CA LEU A 8 -14.26 -8.73 3.76
C LEU A 8 -14.94 -10.08 3.47
N SER A 9 -16.04 -10.03 2.73
CA SER A 9 -16.56 -11.21 2.04
C SER A 9 -15.67 -11.61 0.87
N ASP A 10 -15.77 -12.86 0.41
CA ASP A 10 -14.98 -13.37 -0.71
C ASP A 10 -15.21 -12.57 -1.99
N SER A 11 -16.43 -12.09 -2.22
CA SER A 11 -16.74 -11.21 -3.35
C SER A 11 -16.04 -9.87 -3.26
N LEU A 12 -15.97 -9.25 -2.08
CA LEU A 12 -15.28 -7.98 -1.90
C LEU A 12 -13.76 -8.15 -1.96
N ARG A 13 -13.26 -9.30 -1.49
CA ARG A 13 -11.85 -9.68 -1.56
C ARG A 13 -11.39 -9.82 -3.01
N ALA A 14 -12.10 -10.63 -3.81
CA ALA A 14 -11.80 -10.80 -5.24
C ALA A 14 -11.81 -9.45 -5.96
N TRP A 15 -12.83 -8.62 -5.70
CA TRP A 15 -12.95 -7.31 -6.31
C TRP A 15 -11.78 -6.38 -5.96
N ALA A 16 -11.36 -6.31 -4.68
CA ALA A 16 -10.20 -5.50 -4.29
C ALA A 16 -8.89 -5.99 -4.90
N GLN A 17 -8.66 -7.31 -4.91
CA GLN A 17 -7.44 -7.89 -5.47
C GLN A 17 -7.33 -7.65 -6.98
N ALA A 18 -8.46 -7.54 -7.68
CA ALA A 18 -8.45 -7.23 -9.11
C ALA A 18 -8.02 -5.78 -9.42
N GLN A 19 -8.16 -4.83 -8.50
CA GLN A 19 -7.90 -3.42 -8.82
C GLN A 19 -6.40 -3.17 -9.01
N THR A 20 -6.03 -2.45 -10.07
CA THR A 20 -4.61 -2.17 -10.40
C THR A 20 -3.97 -1.13 -9.48
N VAL A 21 -4.79 -0.26 -8.88
CA VAL A 21 -4.37 0.82 -7.99
C VAL A 21 -5.22 0.82 -6.72
N PHE A 22 -4.57 1.07 -5.59
CA PHE A 22 -5.22 1.41 -4.34
C PHE A 22 -4.57 2.66 -3.74
N PHE A 23 -5.27 3.33 -2.85
CA PHE A 23 -4.78 4.50 -2.15
C PHE A 23 -4.63 4.14 -0.68
N ILE A 24 -3.51 4.53 -0.07
CA ILE A 24 -3.36 4.50 1.38
C ILE A 24 -3.41 5.91 1.92
N ALA A 25 -4.27 6.12 2.91
CA ALA A 25 -4.34 7.33 3.70
C ALA A 25 -3.88 7.04 5.13
N SER A 26 -3.11 7.95 5.71
CA SER A 26 -2.64 7.91 7.10
C SER A 26 -2.53 9.33 7.62
N ALA A 27 -2.59 9.50 8.94
CA ALA A 27 -2.48 10.81 9.54
C ALA A 27 -1.75 10.71 10.88
N PRO A 28 -0.95 11.72 11.23
CA PRO A 28 -0.38 11.84 12.56
C PRO A 28 -1.49 12.16 13.56
N THR A 29 -1.20 12.02 14.84
CA THR A 29 -2.14 12.34 15.92
C THR A 29 -2.22 13.84 16.13
N HIS A 30 -1.07 14.52 16.06
CA HIS A 30 -0.93 15.96 16.31
C HIS A 30 -0.22 16.72 15.19
N GLY A 31 0.26 16.03 14.15
CA GLY A 31 0.91 16.67 13.00
C GLY A 31 -0.09 17.41 12.11
N LYS A 32 0.43 18.24 11.21
CA LYS A 32 -0.39 19.16 10.40
C LYS A 32 -0.89 18.52 9.11
N HIS A 33 -0.21 17.47 8.65
CA HIS A 33 -0.43 16.93 7.31
C HIS A 33 -1.16 15.60 7.35
N VAL A 34 -2.16 15.45 6.48
CA VAL A 34 -2.78 14.15 6.18
C VAL A 34 -2.10 13.58 4.95
N ASN A 35 -1.59 12.37 5.05
CA ASN A 35 -0.94 11.68 3.95
C ASN A 35 -1.95 10.88 3.12
N VAL A 36 -1.81 10.94 1.80
CA VAL A 36 -2.50 10.06 0.86
C VAL A 36 -1.56 9.71 -0.28
N SER A 37 -1.43 8.42 -0.59
CA SER A 37 -0.53 7.96 -1.64
C SER A 37 -1.19 6.87 -2.49
N PRO A 38 -1.16 6.99 -3.83
CA PRO A 38 -1.49 5.87 -4.70
C PRO A 38 -0.40 4.80 -4.64
N LYS A 39 -0.81 3.54 -4.71
CA LYS A 39 0.03 2.35 -4.77
C LYS A 39 -0.48 1.48 -5.92
N GLY A 40 0.41 1.09 -6.82
CA GLY A 40 0.09 0.25 -7.98
C GLY A 40 0.54 -1.20 -7.81
N TYR A 41 0.12 -2.05 -8.74
CA TYR A 41 0.54 -3.47 -8.87
C TYR A 41 0.20 -4.32 -7.65
N THR A 42 -1.10 -4.40 -7.38
CA THR A 42 -1.67 -5.25 -6.34
C THR A 42 -1.21 -6.70 -6.45
N ASP A 43 -1.19 -7.29 -7.65
CA ASP A 43 -0.82 -8.69 -7.85
C ASP A 43 0.56 -9.07 -7.29
N GLY A 44 1.54 -8.16 -7.39
CA GLY A 44 2.93 -8.39 -7.00
C GLY A 44 3.36 -7.77 -5.67
N THR A 45 2.51 -6.97 -5.03
CA THR A 45 2.90 -6.26 -3.79
C THR A 45 1.83 -6.22 -2.71
N PHE A 46 0.55 -6.43 -3.00
CA PHE A 46 -0.54 -6.40 -2.02
C PHE A 46 -1.24 -7.75 -1.94
N LYS A 47 -1.50 -8.24 -0.73
CA LYS A 47 -2.21 -9.49 -0.49
C LYS A 47 -3.30 -9.28 0.56
N ILE A 48 -4.48 -9.84 0.31
CA ILE A 48 -5.51 -10.02 1.33
C ILE A 48 -5.33 -11.42 1.89
N LEU A 49 -4.88 -11.49 3.14
CA LEU A 49 -4.44 -12.70 3.84
C LEU A 49 -5.58 -13.37 4.63
N GLY A 50 -6.69 -12.67 4.79
CA GLY A 50 -7.89 -13.17 5.45
C GLY A 50 -9.04 -12.17 5.39
N PRO A 51 -10.18 -12.46 6.04
CA PRO A 51 -11.34 -11.56 6.06
C PRO A 51 -11.06 -10.21 6.74
N ASN A 52 -10.08 -10.17 7.64
CA ASN A 52 -9.70 -8.98 8.40
C ASN A 52 -8.20 -8.67 8.35
N LEU A 53 -7.44 -9.26 7.42
CA LEU A 53 -6.01 -9.07 7.34
C LEU A 53 -5.57 -8.85 5.90
N CYS A 54 -4.81 -7.78 5.67
CA CYS A 54 -4.12 -7.54 4.41
C CYS A 54 -2.73 -6.98 4.67
N ALA A 55 -1.84 -7.12 3.68
CA ALA A 55 -0.50 -6.57 3.75
C ALA A 55 -0.06 -6.07 2.38
N TYR A 56 0.81 -5.07 2.35
CA TYR A 56 1.58 -4.76 1.15
C TYR A 56 3.05 -4.52 1.42
N VAL A 57 3.87 -4.82 0.41
CA VAL A 57 5.30 -4.52 0.42
C VAL A 57 5.51 -3.07 0.01
N ASP A 58 6.07 -2.28 0.92
CA ASP A 58 6.45 -0.90 0.67
C ASP A 58 7.89 -0.87 0.15
N ARG A 59 8.05 -0.37 -1.07
CA ARG A 59 9.35 -0.26 -1.74
C ARG A 59 10.00 1.08 -1.44
N THR A 60 11.30 1.15 -1.71
CA THR A 60 12.12 2.35 -1.56
C THR A 60 11.52 3.51 -2.37
N GLY A 61 11.42 4.66 -1.70
CA GLY A 61 10.88 5.90 -2.23
C GLY A 61 11.16 7.05 -1.26
N SER A 62 10.97 8.28 -1.71
CA SER A 62 11.34 9.48 -0.94
C SER A 62 10.53 9.69 0.33
N GLY A 63 9.21 9.45 0.32
CA GLY A 63 8.36 9.65 1.49
C GLY A 63 8.23 8.42 2.38
N ASN A 64 8.09 8.59 3.70
CA ASN A 64 7.87 7.52 4.69
C ASN A 64 6.64 7.77 5.60
N GLU A 65 5.80 8.75 5.29
CA GLU A 65 4.67 9.21 6.12
C GLU A 65 3.82 8.08 6.73
N THR A 66 3.42 7.10 5.91
CA THR A 66 2.62 5.97 6.40
C THR A 66 3.34 5.15 7.47
N ILE A 67 4.64 4.91 7.33
CA ILE A 67 5.44 4.19 8.32
C ILE A 67 5.45 4.98 9.63
N SER A 68 5.74 6.27 9.56
CA SER A 68 5.81 7.14 10.74
C SER A 68 4.46 7.27 11.46
N HIS A 69 3.36 7.43 10.72
CA HIS A 69 2.00 7.48 11.29
C HIS A 69 1.59 6.14 11.92
N ILE A 70 2.00 5.03 11.32
CA ILE A 70 1.74 3.70 11.89
C ILE A 70 2.54 3.49 13.18
N TYR A 71 3.80 3.92 13.24
CA TYR A 71 4.57 3.88 14.49
C TYR A 71 3.97 4.73 15.60
N GLU A 72 3.45 5.90 15.26
CA GLU A 72 2.86 6.80 16.25
C GLU A 72 1.50 6.30 16.76
N ASN A 73 0.58 5.97 15.85
CA ASN A 73 -0.82 5.74 16.21
C ASN A 73 -1.49 4.54 15.51
N GLY A 74 -0.81 3.93 14.55
CA GLY A 74 -1.27 2.72 13.87
C GLY A 74 -2.44 2.91 12.91
N ARG A 75 -3.00 4.11 12.72
CA ARG A 75 -4.20 4.29 11.88
C ARG A 75 -3.86 4.40 10.40
N ALA A 76 -4.54 3.60 9.59
CA ALA A 76 -4.49 3.72 8.14
C ALA A 76 -5.84 3.40 7.51
N THR A 77 -6.08 3.90 6.29
CA THR A 77 -7.22 3.51 5.47
C THR A 77 -6.74 3.17 4.08
N LEU A 78 -7.10 1.99 3.59
CA LEU A 78 -6.96 1.66 2.17
C LEU A 78 -8.24 2.03 1.44
N MET A 79 -8.12 2.57 0.23
CA MET A 79 -9.24 2.86 -0.66
C MET A 79 -8.99 2.28 -2.05
N PHE A 80 -10.02 1.63 -2.59
CA PHE A 80 -10.06 1.09 -3.95
C PHE A 80 -11.19 1.77 -4.71
N CYS A 81 -10.97 2.08 -5.99
CA CYS A 81 -11.94 2.71 -6.87
C CYS A 81 -12.07 1.91 -8.16
N SER A 82 -13.30 1.63 -8.60
CA SER A 82 -13.52 1.13 -9.95
C SER A 82 -13.44 2.28 -10.95
N PHE A 83 -12.72 2.05 -12.04
CA PHE A 83 -12.74 2.87 -13.26
C PHE A 83 -13.48 2.15 -14.41
N GLY A 84 -14.22 1.11 -14.04
CA GLY A 84 -14.80 0.13 -14.93
C GLY A 84 -16.27 0.35 -15.25
N SER A 85 -16.92 -0.75 -15.62
CA SER A 85 -18.36 -0.78 -15.89
C SER A 85 -19.20 -0.59 -14.62
N GLN A 86 -18.75 -1.12 -13.48
CA GLN A 86 -19.49 -1.09 -12.22
C GLN A 86 -18.92 -0.06 -11.23
N PRO A 87 -19.63 1.05 -10.96
CA PRO A 87 -19.13 2.10 -10.09
C PRO A 87 -19.09 1.66 -8.63
N ARG A 88 -17.89 1.51 -8.07
CA ARG A 88 -17.69 1.13 -6.67
C ARG A 88 -16.48 1.84 -6.08
N ILE A 89 -16.63 2.28 -4.84
CA ILE A 89 -15.53 2.67 -3.97
C ILE A 89 -15.58 1.77 -2.74
N MET A 90 -14.44 1.17 -2.37
CA MET A 90 -14.30 0.40 -1.14
C MET A 90 -13.22 1.01 -0.26
N ARG A 91 -13.50 1.11 1.04
CA ARG A 91 -12.53 1.53 2.06
C ARG A 91 -12.34 0.42 3.08
N LEU A 92 -11.08 0.18 3.44
CA LEU A 92 -10.68 -0.68 4.54
C LEU A 92 -10.11 0.22 5.63
N PHE A 93 -10.82 0.34 6.74
CA PHE A 93 -10.35 1.07 7.91
C PHE A 93 -9.52 0.12 8.76
N CYS A 94 -8.25 0.43 8.98
CA CYS A 94 -7.30 -0.50 9.53
C CYS A 94 -6.52 0.06 10.72
N ARG A 95 -6.03 -0.85 11.55
CA ARG A 95 -4.82 -0.63 12.35
C ARG A 95 -3.65 -1.36 11.71
N GLY A 96 -2.49 -0.74 11.76
CA GLY A 96 -1.29 -1.23 11.09
C GLY A 96 -0.13 -1.50 12.02
N ARG A 97 0.79 -2.30 11.52
CA ARG A 97 2.16 -2.45 12.03
C ARG A 97 3.13 -2.53 10.85
N VAL A 98 4.39 -2.22 11.12
CA VAL A 98 5.47 -2.23 10.11
C VAL A 98 6.43 -3.36 10.44
N ILE A 99 6.77 -4.17 9.44
CA ILE A 99 7.87 -5.13 9.47
C ILE A 99 8.96 -4.58 8.57
N GLU A 100 10.05 -4.07 9.13
CA GLU A 100 11.17 -3.53 8.36
C GLU A 100 12.01 -4.64 7.71
N TRP A 101 12.73 -4.31 6.65
CA TRP A 101 13.54 -5.25 5.87
C TRP A 101 14.60 -6.00 6.70
N ASP A 102 15.11 -5.38 7.76
CA ASP A 102 16.14 -5.93 8.66
C ASP A 102 15.54 -6.72 9.84
N SER A 103 14.21 -6.83 9.92
CA SER A 103 13.53 -7.67 10.90
C SER A 103 13.65 -9.14 10.54
N LEU A 104 13.88 -9.99 11.55
CA LEU A 104 13.83 -11.45 11.41
C LEU A 104 12.48 -11.97 10.90
N GLU A 105 11.40 -11.20 11.11
CA GLU A 105 10.04 -11.53 10.62
C GLU A 105 9.88 -11.29 9.11
N PHE A 106 10.72 -10.44 8.49
CA PHE A 106 10.48 -9.93 7.14
C PHE A 106 10.43 -11.04 6.08
N GLN A 107 11.49 -11.86 6.01
CA GLN A 107 11.58 -12.91 5.00
C GLN A 107 10.50 -13.99 5.19
N PRO A 108 10.28 -14.57 6.38
CA PRO A 108 9.19 -15.51 6.61
C PRO A 108 7.80 -14.94 6.28
N PHE A 109 7.55 -13.66 6.60
CA PHE A 109 6.27 -13.04 6.28
C PHE A 109 6.10 -12.88 4.76
N LEU A 110 7.15 -12.46 4.05
CA LEU A 110 7.13 -12.28 2.59
C LEU A 110 6.91 -13.63 1.87
N SER A 111 7.70 -14.64 2.18
CA SER A 111 7.66 -15.94 1.50
C SER A 111 6.47 -16.78 1.95
N ASP A 112 6.26 -16.94 3.25
CA ASP A 112 5.38 -17.97 3.77
C ASP A 112 3.95 -17.45 3.89
N THR A 113 3.79 -16.18 4.25
CA THR A 113 2.48 -15.54 4.44
C THR A 113 1.98 -14.88 3.17
N MET A 114 2.79 -14.01 2.54
CA MET A 114 2.40 -13.28 1.33
C MET A 114 2.60 -14.08 0.04
N LYS A 115 3.35 -15.18 0.07
CA LYS A 115 3.68 -16.01 -1.11
C LYS A 115 4.34 -15.19 -2.21
N LEU A 116 5.31 -14.36 -1.82
CA LEU A 116 6.13 -13.54 -2.72
C LEU A 116 7.60 -13.97 -2.59
N GLU A 117 8.28 -14.20 -3.73
CA GLU A 117 9.66 -14.70 -3.72
C GLU A 117 10.69 -13.60 -3.44
N LYS A 118 10.59 -12.47 -4.14
CA LYS A 118 11.47 -11.31 -3.95
C LYS A 118 10.78 -10.03 -4.39
N VAL A 119 11.05 -8.95 -3.67
CA VAL A 119 10.62 -7.60 -4.05
C VAL A 119 11.81 -6.65 -4.00
N ASP A 120 12.22 -6.17 -5.17
CA ASP A 120 13.37 -5.28 -5.31
C ASP A 120 13.23 -3.99 -4.48
N ALA A 121 14.30 -3.65 -3.78
CA ALA A 121 14.42 -2.53 -2.86
C ALA A 121 13.23 -2.36 -1.90
N ALA A 122 12.67 -3.46 -1.39
CA ALA A 122 11.67 -3.41 -0.32
C ALA A 122 12.28 -2.83 0.96
N ARG A 123 11.59 -1.88 1.58
CA ARG A 123 12.03 -1.27 2.86
C ARG A 123 11.21 -1.76 4.05
N ALA A 124 9.96 -2.13 3.82
CA ALA A 124 9.09 -2.68 4.85
C ALA A 124 7.89 -3.44 4.25
N ILE A 125 7.27 -4.29 5.07
CA ILE A 125 5.92 -4.81 4.86
C ILE A 125 4.98 -4.06 5.80
N ILE A 126 3.92 -3.49 5.24
CA ILE A 126 2.86 -2.83 5.99
C ILE A 126 1.73 -3.84 6.18
N VAL A 127 1.57 -4.32 7.41
CA VAL A 127 0.53 -5.29 7.79
C VAL A 127 -0.63 -4.51 8.40
N LEU A 128 -1.85 -4.80 7.94
CA LEU A 128 -3.05 -4.05 8.27
C LEU A 128 -4.18 -4.98 8.71
N ASP A 129 -4.58 -4.83 9.97
CA ASP A 129 -5.77 -5.43 10.56
C ASP A 129 -6.98 -4.57 10.20
N ILE A 130 -7.90 -5.14 9.42
CA ILE A 130 -9.12 -4.47 8.95
C ILE A 130 -10.15 -4.51 10.08
N ILE A 131 -10.51 -3.33 10.56
CA ILE A 131 -11.50 -3.13 11.62
C ILE A 131 -12.91 -2.97 11.04
N LYS A 132 -12.99 -2.35 9.86
CA LYS A 132 -14.27 -2.08 9.19
C LYS A 132 -14.09 -1.94 7.69
N VAL A 133 -15.03 -2.48 6.95
CA VAL A 133 -15.13 -2.31 5.51
C VAL A 133 -16.29 -1.37 5.22
N GLN A 134 -16.10 -0.42 4.30
CA GLN A 134 -17.16 0.41 3.77
C GLN A 134 -17.19 0.31 2.25
N THR A 135 -18.37 0.08 1.69
CA THR A 135 -18.61 0.25 0.26
C THR A 135 -19.50 1.46 0.03
N SER A 136 -19.27 2.15 -1.09
CA SER A 136 -20.08 3.28 -1.53
C SER A 136 -20.16 3.30 -3.04
N CYS A 137 -21.19 3.93 -3.58
CA CYS A 137 -21.34 4.04 -5.02
C CYS A 137 -20.35 5.07 -5.58
N GLY A 138 -19.73 4.76 -6.72
CA GLY A 138 -18.75 5.60 -7.39
C GLY A 138 -19.28 6.34 -8.61
N TYR A 139 -20.57 6.71 -8.69
CA TYR A 139 -21.14 7.30 -9.92
C TYR A 139 -20.44 8.58 -10.41
N ALA A 140 -19.80 9.32 -9.51
CA ALA A 140 -19.00 10.49 -9.86
C ALA A 140 -17.55 10.17 -10.26
N VAL A 141 -17.08 8.93 -10.05
CA VAL A 141 -15.75 8.48 -10.44
C VAL A 141 -15.76 8.21 -11.95
N PRO A 142 -14.83 8.81 -12.72
CA PRO A 142 -14.75 8.58 -14.16
C PRO A 142 -14.50 7.11 -14.51
N ARG A 143 -15.05 6.67 -15.65
CA ARG A 143 -14.72 5.38 -16.26
C ARG A 143 -13.70 5.53 -17.37
N ILE A 144 -12.87 4.51 -17.59
CA ILE A 144 -12.00 4.44 -18.76
C ILE A 144 -12.84 4.22 -20.02
N ARG A 145 -12.56 4.98 -21.08
CA ARG A 145 -13.26 4.86 -22.36
C ARG A 145 -12.60 3.77 -23.20
N GLN A 146 -13.40 2.88 -23.78
CA GLN A 146 -12.94 1.75 -24.59
C GLN A 146 -12.14 2.15 -25.84
N THR A 147 -12.39 3.34 -26.41
CA THR A 147 -11.66 3.86 -27.58
C THR A 147 -10.25 4.35 -27.28
N ALA A 148 -9.83 4.39 -26.01
CA ALA A 148 -8.45 4.71 -25.63
C ALA A 148 -7.50 3.50 -25.78
N LEU A 149 -8.03 2.35 -26.20
CA LEU A 149 -7.25 1.17 -26.57
C LEU A 149 -7.07 1.19 -28.09
N ASP A 150 -5.88 1.57 -28.57
CA ASP A 150 -5.53 1.33 -29.96
C ASP A 150 -5.54 -0.18 -30.20
N ASN A 151 -6.32 -0.63 -31.20
CA ASN A 151 -6.37 -2.02 -31.64
C ASN A 151 -5.01 -2.56 -32.14
N SER A 152 -3.97 -1.72 -32.15
CA SER A 152 -2.59 -2.05 -32.50
C SER A 152 -1.68 -2.31 -31.29
N ALA A 153 -2.06 -1.83 -30.08
CA ALA A 153 -1.33 -2.06 -28.83
C ALA A 153 -1.89 -3.24 -28.03
N VAL A 154 -3.16 -3.60 -28.27
CA VAL A 154 -3.68 -4.92 -27.93
C VAL A 154 -3.15 -5.89 -28.98
N GLY A 155 -1.85 -6.22 -28.90
CA GLY A 155 -1.38 -7.49 -29.42
C GLY A 155 -2.35 -8.53 -28.91
N ALA A 156 -3.02 -9.21 -29.84
CA ALA A 156 -4.05 -10.19 -29.59
C ALA A 156 -3.52 -11.30 -28.68
N VAL A 157 -3.54 -11.04 -27.39
CA VAL A 157 -3.63 -12.04 -26.36
C VAL A 157 -4.96 -11.75 -25.68
N ALA A 158 -6.04 -11.96 -26.43
CA ALA A 158 -7.13 -12.70 -25.82
C ALA A 158 -6.44 -13.90 -25.15
N PRO A 159 -6.57 -14.09 -23.83
CA PRO A 159 -6.15 -15.37 -23.29
C PRO A 159 -6.95 -16.37 -24.11
N GLN A 160 -6.26 -17.22 -24.87
CA GLN A 160 -6.82 -18.50 -25.27
C GLN A 160 -7.03 -19.27 -23.96
N CYS A 161 -8.02 -18.86 -23.18
CA CYS A 161 -8.59 -19.64 -22.11
C CYS A 161 -9.60 -20.57 -22.79
N SER A 162 -9.10 -21.42 -23.68
CA SER A 162 -9.82 -22.56 -24.22
C SER A 162 -9.20 -23.88 -23.74
N SER A 163 -8.37 -23.85 -22.68
CA SER A 163 -7.81 -25.08 -22.10
C SER A 163 -7.43 -25.03 -20.60
N LEU A 164 -7.87 -24.03 -19.82
CA LEU A 164 -7.66 -24.01 -18.35
C LEU A 164 -8.97 -24.11 -17.56
N SER A 165 -9.95 -24.85 -18.07
CA SER A 165 -11.31 -24.91 -17.50
C SER A 165 -11.58 -26.13 -16.61
N GLU A 166 -10.56 -26.74 -16.01
CA GLU A 166 -10.79 -27.82 -15.05
C GLU A 166 -10.08 -27.52 -13.73
N ASN A 167 -10.87 -27.00 -12.76
CA ASN A 167 -10.55 -26.82 -11.32
C ASN A 167 -10.03 -25.45 -10.83
N LEU A 168 -10.54 -24.32 -11.34
CA LEU A 168 -10.38 -23.04 -10.61
C LEU A 168 -11.34 -22.98 -9.40
N SER A 169 -10.87 -22.44 -8.29
CA SER A 169 -11.73 -22.19 -7.13
C SER A 169 -12.75 -21.08 -7.44
N PRO A 170 -13.92 -21.05 -6.77
CA PRO A 170 -14.92 -20.00 -6.98
C PRO A 170 -14.39 -18.57 -6.74
N LEU A 171 -13.33 -18.41 -5.94
CA LEU A 171 -12.69 -17.12 -5.72
C LEU A 171 -11.83 -16.71 -6.92
N GLU A 172 -11.10 -17.65 -7.51
CA GLU A 172 -10.25 -17.41 -8.68
C GLU A 172 -11.08 -17.07 -9.92
N GLU A 173 -12.22 -17.75 -10.13
CA GLU A 173 -13.15 -17.41 -11.21
C GLU A 173 -13.69 -15.98 -11.08
N ARG A 174 -14.05 -15.57 -9.85
CA ARG A 174 -14.48 -14.19 -9.57
C ARG A 174 -13.37 -13.19 -9.84
N LEU A 175 -12.16 -13.49 -9.39
CA LEU A 175 -11.00 -12.63 -9.62
C LEU A 175 -10.73 -12.46 -11.13
N ALA A 176 -10.75 -13.56 -11.89
CA ALA A 176 -10.55 -13.53 -13.34
C ALA A 176 -11.62 -12.68 -14.04
N LYS A 177 -12.89 -12.79 -13.62
CA LYS A 177 -13.97 -11.95 -14.15
C LYS A 177 -13.73 -10.47 -13.88
N GLU A 178 -13.32 -10.11 -12.67
CA GLU A 178 -13.05 -8.71 -12.31
C GLU A 178 -11.81 -8.15 -13.05
N LYS A 179 -10.78 -8.98 -13.29
CA LYS A 179 -9.60 -8.57 -14.08
C LYS A 179 -9.90 -8.30 -15.55
N ASN A 180 -10.94 -8.92 -16.10
CA ASN A 180 -11.38 -8.68 -17.47
C ASN A 180 -12.19 -7.38 -17.63
N ASP A 181 -12.53 -6.68 -16.54
CA ASP A 181 -13.17 -5.36 -16.64
C ASP A 181 -12.17 -4.35 -17.22
N ILE A 182 -12.64 -3.53 -18.17
CA ILE A 182 -11.78 -2.58 -18.89
C ILE A 182 -11.13 -1.53 -17.98
N GLY A 183 -11.78 -1.18 -16.87
CA GLY A 183 -11.24 -0.28 -15.86
C GLY A 183 -10.09 -0.88 -15.06
N VAL A 184 -9.82 -2.17 -15.21
CA VAL A 184 -8.66 -2.86 -14.66
C VAL A 184 -7.65 -3.15 -15.77
N ALA A 185 -8.12 -3.77 -16.85
CA ALA A 185 -7.28 -4.25 -17.95
C ALA A 185 -6.58 -3.13 -18.75
N ALA A 186 -7.14 -1.92 -18.77
CA ALA A 186 -6.57 -0.80 -19.52
C ALA A 186 -5.41 -0.08 -18.79
N PHE A 187 -5.09 -0.44 -17.55
CA PHE A 187 -3.96 0.16 -16.83
C PHE A 187 -2.64 -0.51 -17.22
N GLU A 188 -1.67 0.29 -17.65
CA GLU A 188 -0.31 -0.17 -17.95
C GLU A 188 0.67 0.10 -16.81
N GLU A 189 1.65 -0.80 -16.69
CA GLU A 189 2.72 -0.65 -15.71
C GLU A 189 3.77 0.39 -16.13
N ARG A 190 3.98 1.42 -15.31
CA ARG A 190 5.14 2.31 -15.43
C ARG A 190 6.43 1.57 -15.01
N PRO A 191 7.44 1.45 -15.89
CA PRO A 191 8.69 0.75 -15.58
C PRO A 191 9.60 1.53 -14.63
N THR A 192 9.37 2.83 -14.45
CA THR A 192 10.28 3.77 -13.77
C THR A 192 10.64 3.35 -12.35
N LEU A 193 9.66 2.94 -11.53
CA LEU A 193 9.93 2.58 -10.14
C LEU A 193 10.71 1.27 -10.05
N LYS A 194 10.37 0.28 -10.88
CA LYS A 194 11.13 -0.98 -10.98
C LYS A 194 12.56 -0.70 -11.41
N PHE A 195 12.77 0.04 -12.49
CA PHE A 195 14.10 0.41 -12.97
C PHE A 195 14.91 1.16 -11.90
N PHE A 196 14.31 2.15 -11.24
CA PHE A 196 14.98 2.92 -10.18
C PHE A 196 15.40 2.02 -9.01
N ASN A 197 14.51 1.16 -8.54
CA ASN A 197 14.77 0.26 -7.42
C ASN A 197 15.81 -0.81 -7.77
N SER A 198 15.67 -1.49 -8.91
CA SER A 198 16.63 -2.51 -9.36
C SER A 198 18.02 -1.90 -9.64
N LYS A 199 18.08 -0.66 -10.12
CA LYS A 199 19.35 0.08 -10.27
C LYS A 199 20.03 0.31 -8.92
N ARG A 200 19.29 0.87 -7.95
CA ARG A 200 19.83 1.15 -6.60
C ARG A 200 20.25 -0.12 -5.86
N GLU A 201 19.49 -1.20 -6.02
CA GLU A 201 19.85 -2.49 -5.42
C GLU A 201 21.13 -3.05 -6.04
N ARG A 202 21.30 -2.98 -7.38
CA ARG A 202 22.53 -3.39 -8.06
C ARG A 202 23.74 -2.54 -7.66
N GLU A 203 23.53 -1.24 -7.48
CA GLU A 203 24.57 -0.29 -7.07
C GLU A 203 24.84 -0.30 -5.56
N GLY A 204 24.04 -1.00 -4.76
CA GLY A 204 24.13 -1.01 -3.30
C GLY A 204 23.70 0.29 -2.61
N THR A 205 23.13 1.25 -3.34
CA THR A 205 22.79 2.61 -2.84
C THR A 205 21.36 2.72 -2.30
N ALA A 206 20.64 1.60 -2.18
CA ALA A 206 19.27 1.58 -1.67
C ALA A 206 19.21 2.02 -0.20
N HIS A 207 20.14 1.54 0.63
CA HIS A 207 20.16 1.83 2.06
C HIS A 207 20.59 3.27 2.33
N ASP A 208 21.62 3.77 1.64
CA ASP A 208 22.04 5.18 1.75
C ASP A 208 20.89 6.14 1.47
N TYR A 209 20.08 5.83 0.46
CA TYR A 209 18.90 6.64 0.14
C TYR A 209 17.80 6.54 1.20
N GLN A 210 17.60 5.37 1.81
CA GLN A 210 16.69 5.22 2.93
C GLN A 210 17.17 6.01 4.16
N ASN A 211 18.48 6.05 4.41
CA ASN A 211 19.11 6.82 5.49
C ASN A 211 18.92 8.32 5.29
N GLU A 212 19.04 8.80 4.06
CA GLU A 212 18.81 10.21 3.73
C GLU A 212 17.32 10.58 3.82
N MET A 213 16.43 9.74 3.27
CA MET A 213 15.05 10.14 2.99
C MET A 213 14.02 9.61 3.98
N ASN A 214 14.32 8.59 4.77
CA ASN A 214 13.31 7.82 5.49
C ASN A 214 13.51 7.77 7.01
N THR A 215 14.37 8.63 7.57
CA THR A 215 14.60 8.73 9.03
C THR A 215 13.47 9.46 9.78
N SER A 216 12.78 10.39 9.12
CA SER A 216 11.66 11.14 9.71
C SER A 216 10.58 11.49 8.69
N SER A 217 9.36 11.79 9.15
CA SER A 217 8.26 12.30 8.35
C SER A 217 8.36 13.82 8.15
N LEU A 218 7.51 14.38 7.29
CA LEU A 218 7.35 15.81 7.08
C LEU A 218 7.01 16.57 8.37
N ASP A 219 6.25 15.93 9.28
CA ASP A 219 5.89 16.49 10.59
C ASP A 219 6.93 16.15 11.69
N GLY A 220 8.09 15.59 11.32
CA GLY A 220 9.16 15.25 12.25
C GLY A 220 8.90 14.00 13.09
N LEU A 221 7.96 13.15 12.68
CA LEU A 221 7.72 11.87 13.36
C LEU A 221 8.80 10.85 12.98
N PRO A 222 9.18 9.95 13.90
CA PRO A 222 10.13 8.89 13.63
C PRO A 222 9.77 8.02 12.42
N GLY A 223 10.72 7.88 11.50
CA GLY A 223 10.62 7.05 10.30
C GLY A 223 11.16 5.63 10.50
N LEU A 224 11.73 5.04 9.43
CA LEU A 224 12.33 3.71 9.44
C LEU A 224 13.39 3.60 10.53
N ARG A 225 13.26 2.60 11.40
CA ARG A 225 14.19 2.36 12.49
C ARG A 225 15.53 1.86 11.98
N ALA A 226 15.56 1.07 10.90
CA ALA A 226 16.79 0.64 10.25
C ALA A 226 17.58 1.87 9.77
N ALA A 227 16.93 2.76 9.03
CA ALA A 227 17.56 3.98 8.54
C ALA A 227 18.09 4.88 9.67
N ARG A 228 17.29 5.05 10.73
CA ARG A 228 17.70 5.83 11.92
C ARG A 228 18.92 5.21 12.62
N ARG A 229 18.95 3.89 12.81
CA ARG A 229 20.11 3.18 13.37
C ARG A 229 21.36 3.39 12.53
N ASP A 230 21.25 3.28 11.21
CA ASP A 230 22.37 3.42 10.29
C ASP A 230 22.93 4.86 10.28
N THR A 231 22.08 5.86 10.54
CA THR A 231 22.53 7.25 10.77
C THR A 231 23.09 7.52 12.17
N GLY A 232 23.19 6.50 13.04
CA GLY A 232 23.73 6.60 14.40
C GLY A 232 22.74 7.11 15.45
N GLU A 233 21.45 7.14 15.14
CA GLU A 233 20.43 7.61 16.09
C GLU A 233 20.16 6.58 17.19
N ASN A 234 20.15 7.04 18.45
CA ASN A 234 19.60 6.24 19.55
C ASN A 234 18.07 6.29 19.51
N LEU A 235 17.45 5.20 19.06
CA LEU A 235 15.99 5.12 18.85
C LEU A 235 15.18 5.47 20.11
N LEU A 236 15.62 5.05 21.30
CA LEU A 236 14.90 5.32 22.55
C LEU A 236 14.91 6.81 22.88
N VAL A 237 16.02 7.49 22.62
CA VAL A 237 16.16 8.93 22.84
C VAL A 237 15.32 9.69 21.81
N GLY A 238 15.44 9.33 20.52
CA GLY A 238 14.67 9.97 19.44
C GLY A 238 13.16 9.83 19.63
N ASP A 239 12.69 8.63 19.96
CA ASP A 239 11.27 8.38 20.19
C ASP A 239 10.75 9.18 21.40
N ARG A 240 11.55 9.31 22.48
CA ARG A 240 11.19 10.14 23.63
C ARG A 240 11.10 11.63 23.31
N ILE A 241 12.04 12.16 22.53
CA ILE A 241 12.04 13.57 22.10
C ILE A 241 10.77 13.86 21.28
N CYS A 242 10.41 12.97 20.35
CA CYS A 242 9.20 13.11 19.55
C CYS A 242 7.91 13.06 20.41
N LEU A 243 7.83 12.13 21.37
CA LEU A 243 6.66 12.05 22.26
C LEU A 243 6.50 13.30 23.13
N GLN A 244 7.59 13.95 23.51
CA GLN A 244 7.53 15.22 24.24
C GLN A 244 7.05 16.35 23.33
N SER A 245 7.62 16.50 22.13
CA SER A 245 7.25 17.58 21.20
C SER A 245 5.78 17.50 20.77
N THR A 246 5.27 16.31 20.47
CA THR A 246 3.86 16.08 20.12
C THR A 246 2.90 16.41 21.27
N ARG A 247 3.25 16.07 22.53
CA ARG A 247 2.47 16.47 23.71
C ARG A 247 2.41 17.98 23.90
N TYR A 248 3.48 18.71 23.58
CA TYR A 248 3.48 20.18 23.65
C TYR A 248 2.64 20.81 22.54
N MET A 249 2.68 20.26 21.31
CA MET A 249 1.82 20.74 20.21
C MET A 249 0.33 20.55 20.50
N GLY A 250 -0.06 19.46 21.18
CA GLY A 250 -1.45 19.21 21.58
C GLY A 250 -2.00 20.16 22.65
N LYS A 251 -1.16 20.95 23.32
CA LYS A 251 -1.57 21.90 24.38
C LYS A 251 -1.68 23.35 23.94
N GLY A 252 -1.58 23.64 22.64
CA GLY A 252 -1.81 25.00 22.12
C GLY A 252 -0.77 26.02 22.59
N SER A 253 0.51 25.69 22.46
CA SER A 253 1.57 26.69 22.62
C SER A 253 2.62 26.56 21.54
N VAL A 254 2.66 27.58 20.69
CA VAL A 254 3.74 27.87 19.75
C VAL A 254 5.04 27.96 20.56
N MET A 255 6.00 27.10 20.28
CA MET A 255 7.39 27.31 20.66
C MET A 255 8.25 27.08 19.42
N PHE A 256 8.62 28.20 18.79
CA PHE A 256 9.84 28.29 18.00
C PHE A 256 11.01 27.95 18.92
N VAL A 257 11.93 27.10 18.46
CA VAL A 257 13.27 27.05 19.02
C VAL A 257 14.24 27.10 17.84
N CYS A 258 15.07 28.16 17.85
CA CYS A 258 16.23 28.37 16.99
C CYS A 258 17.25 27.24 17.13
#